data_AF-A0AB37SH32-F1
#
_entry.id   AF-A0AB37SH32-F1
#
_cell.length_a   1.000
_cell.length_b   1.000
_cell.length_c   1.000
_cell.angle_alpha   90.00
_cell.angle_beta   90.00
_cell.angle_gamma   90.00
#
_symmetry.space_group_name_H-M   'P 1'
#
loop_
_entity.id
_entity.type
_entity.pdbx_description
1 polymer ?
#
loop_
_entity_poly.entity_id
_entity_poly.type
_entity_poly.pdbx_seq_one_letter_code
_entity_poly.pdbx_strand_id
1 'polypeptide(L)'
;MFDLDGMLLLPDRRPISLPEVAGSRGLVVVGVGRGGERGFQMVHRFHDVGERLAAAGIHLAFVYPRESARHVMDPISVASARLRHHPRLLLDADGCCFAQGVPPRVLRVVYLSGAMQRLVGFEIDMRDAAWETEFQAFLMACRIAPSH
;
A
#
# COMPACT_ATOMS: atom_id res chain seq x y z
N MET A 1 2.07 15.95 2.67
CA MET A 1 3.16 15.56 1.76
C MET A 1 3.62 14.16 2.14
N PHE A 2 3.88 13.30 1.18
CA PHE A 2 4.31 11.91 1.41
C PHE A 2 5.84 11.90 1.40
N ASP A 3 6.47 11.34 2.43
CA ASP A 3 7.93 11.21 2.47
C ASP A 3 8.33 9.85 1.88
N LEU A 4 9.01 9.89 0.73
CA LEU A 4 9.42 8.70 -0.03
C LEU A 4 10.71 8.09 0.51
N ASP A 5 11.46 8.83 1.31
CA ASP A 5 12.76 8.45 1.86
C ASP A 5 12.64 7.84 3.27
N GLY A 6 11.42 7.84 3.83
CA GLY A 6 11.13 7.23 5.11
C GLY A 6 11.37 5.72 5.12
N MET A 7 12.06 5.24 6.15
CA MET A 7 12.25 3.81 6.37
C MET A 7 10.94 3.15 6.81
N LEU A 8 10.59 2.06 6.15
CA LEU A 8 9.43 1.24 6.47
C LEU A 8 9.88 -0.12 7.00
N LEU A 9 8.98 -0.81 7.69
CA LEU A 9 9.20 -2.16 8.17
C LEU A 9 8.30 -3.15 7.44
N LEU A 10 8.87 -4.25 6.97
CA LEU A 10 8.11 -5.44 6.62
C LEU A 10 7.46 -6.06 7.87
N PRO A 11 6.46 -6.94 7.73
CA PRO A 11 5.80 -7.60 8.86
C PRO A 11 6.76 -8.43 9.73
N ASP A 12 7.87 -8.89 9.15
CA ASP A 12 8.96 -9.59 9.85
C ASP A 12 9.98 -8.65 10.50
N ARG A 13 9.68 -7.35 10.60
CA ARG A 13 10.50 -6.26 11.17
C ARG A 13 11.76 -5.93 10.38
N ARG A 14 11.92 -6.43 9.16
CA ARG A 14 13.05 -6.01 8.32
C ARG A 14 12.83 -4.59 7.79
N PRO A 15 13.84 -3.73 7.88
CA PRO A 15 13.80 -2.40 7.27
C PRO A 15 13.75 -2.51 5.74
N ILE A 16 12.99 -1.63 5.11
CA ILE A 16 12.86 -1.51 3.65
C ILE A 16 12.48 -0.08 3.26
N SER A 17 12.97 0.38 2.11
CA SER A 17 12.56 1.65 1.51
C SER A 17 11.54 1.44 0.39
N LEU A 18 10.75 2.46 0.05
CA LEU A 18 9.80 2.38 -1.07
C LEU A 18 10.45 2.11 -2.44
N PRO A 19 11.64 2.67 -2.76
CA PRO A 19 12.40 2.29 -3.94
C PRO A 19 12.65 0.79 -4.07
N GLU A 20 12.98 0.11 -2.96
CA GLU A 20 13.22 -1.34 -2.95
C GLU A 20 11.93 -2.16 -3.13
N VAL A 21 10.77 -1.56 -2.84
CA VAL A 21 9.46 -2.21 -2.99
C VAL A 21 8.90 -2.04 -4.40
N ALA A 22 9.29 -1.02 -5.15
CA ALA A 22 8.68 -0.73 -6.44
C ALA A 22 8.94 -1.80 -7.50
N GLY A 23 7.98 -1.92 -8.41
CA GLY A 23 8.15 -2.69 -9.63
C GLY A 23 8.86 -1.87 -10.70
N SER A 24 9.21 -2.53 -11.81
CA SER A 24 9.93 -1.90 -12.94
C SER A 24 9.21 -0.70 -13.56
N ARG A 25 7.89 -0.62 -13.46
CA ARG A 25 7.07 0.48 -13.99
C ARG A 25 6.55 1.41 -12.90
N GLY A 26 6.58 1.02 -11.63
CA GLY A 26 6.18 1.87 -10.52
C GLY A 26 5.64 1.14 -9.30
N LEU A 27 5.02 1.93 -8.42
CA LEU A 27 4.51 1.49 -7.14
C LEU A 27 3.23 2.26 -6.79
N VAL A 28 2.16 1.53 -6.49
CA VAL A 28 0.98 2.10 -5.83
C VAL A 28 1.16 1.93 -4.33
N VAL A 29 1.26 3.05 -3.63
CA VAL A 29 1.36 3.11 -2.17
C VAL A 29 0.03 3.54 -1.59
N VAL A 30 -0.44 2.80 -0.59
CA VAL A 30 -1.72 3.05 0.07
C VAL A 30 -1.50 3.22 1.56
N GLY A 31 -1.66 4.44 2.05
CA GLY A 31 -1.73 4.73 3.47
C GLY A 31 -3.04 4.24 4.05
N VAL A 32 -2.99 3.33 5.02
CA VAL A 32 -4.18 2.81 5.70
C VAL A 32 -4.39 3.57 7.01
N GLY A 33 -5.42 4.39 7.05
CA GLY A 33 -5.80 5.13 8.24
C GLY A 33 -6.15 4.25 9.44
N ARG A 34 -6.06 4.84 10.63
CA ARG A 34 -6.47 4.16 11.88
C ARG A 34 -7.92 3.67 11.77
N GLY A 35 -8.19 2.47 12.29
CA GLY A 35 -9.51 1.86 12.18
C GLY A 35 -9.87 1.39 10.77
N GLY A 36 -8.92 1.39 9.83
CA GLY A 36 -9.00 0.60 8.62
C GLY A 36 -8.89 -0.91 8.88
N GLU A 37 -9.00 -1.68 7.80
CA GLU A 37 -8.89 -3.14 7.83
C GLU A 37 -7.51 -3.62 8.31
N ARG A 38 -7.42 -4.89 8.71
CA ARG A 38 -6.15 -5.52 9.10
C ARG A 38 -5.31 -5.86 7.88
N GLY A 39 -4.00 -6.03 8.09
CA GLY A 39 -3.04 -6.36 7.04
C GLY A 39 -3.45 -7.59 6.24
N PHE A 40 -3.75 -8.70 6.90
CA PHE A 40 -4.20 -9.93 6.21
C PHE A 40 -5.51 -9.74 5.43
N GLN A 41 -6.41 -8.86 5.88
CA GLN A 41 -7.67 -8.59 5.18
C GLN A 41 -7.38 -7.83 3.88
N MET A 42 -6.52 -6.81 3.93
CA MET A 42 -6.08 -6.09 2.73
C MET A 42 -5.31 -6.99 1.76
N VAL A 43 -4.40 -7.82 2.27
CA VAL A 43 -3.67 -8.81 1.45
C VAL A 43 -4.63 -9.80 0.80
N HIS A 44 -5.61 -10.30 1.54
CA HIS A 44 -6.56 -11.26 0.99
C HIS A 44 -7.44 -10.64 -0.09
N ARG A 45 -8.06 -9.48 0.19
CA ARG A 45 -9.00 -8.82 -0.74
C ARG A 45 -8.34 -8.37 -2.03
N PHE A 46 -7.11 -7.85 -1.94
CA PHE A 46 -6.41 -7.26 -3.09
C PHE A 46 -5.33 -8.18 -3.68
N HIS A 47 -5.35 -9.47 -3.35
CA HIS A 47 -4.37 -10.43 -3.87
C HIS A 47 -4.40 -10.52 -5.40
N ASP A 48 -5.57 -10.82 -5.98
CA ASP A 48 -5.67 -11.07 -7.41
C ASP A 48 -5.30 -9.83 -8.24
N VAL A 49 -5.71 -8.64 -7.79
CA VAL A 49 -5.34 -7.38 -8.45
C VAL A 49 -3.87 -7.04 -8.22
N GLY A 50 -3.33 -7.36 -7.04
CA GLY A 50 -1.91 -7.18 -6.70
C GLY A 50 -0.99 -8.03 -7.58
N GLU A 51 -1.33 -9.30 -7.78
CA GLU A 51 -0.60 -10.20 -8.68
C GLU A 51 -0.68 -9.73 -10.14
N ARG A 52 -1.87 -9.27 -10.59
CA ARG A 52 -2.04 -8.72 -11.94
C ARG A 52 -1.26 -7.43 -12.16
N LEU A 53 -1.16 -6.57 -11.14
CA LEU A 53 -0.34 -5.37 -11.18
C LEU A 53 1.15 -5.72 -11.21
N ALA A 54 1.57 -6.67 -10.37
CA ALA A 54 2.96 -7.11 -10.32
C ALA A 54 3.41 -7.73 -11.64
N ALA A 55 2.56 -8.54 -12.28
CA ALA A 55 2.80 -9.06 -13.63
C ALA A 55 2.92 -7.94 -14.69
N ALA A 56 2.28 -6.79 -14.46
CA ALA A 56 2.43 -5.61 -15.30
C ALA A 56 3.61 -4.72 -14.89
N GLY A 57 4.42 -5.11 -13.90
CA GLY A 57 5.59 -4.35 -13.42
C GLY A 57 5.25 -3.22 -12.44
N ILE A 58 4.03 -3.16 -11.91
CA ILE A 58 3.60 -2.17 -10.91
C ILE A 58 3.37 -2.91 -9.60
N HIS A 59 4.07 -2.56 -8.52
CA HIS A 59 3.81 -3.19 -7.23
C HIS A 59 2.73 -2.43 -6.46
N LEU A 60 2.02 -3.12 -5.56
CA LEU A 60 1.05 -2.54 -4.65
C LEU A 60 1.54 -2.74 -3.21
N ALA A 61 1.59 -1.66 -2.43
CA ALA A 61 1.99 -1.69 -1.03
C ALA A 61 0.98 -0.97 -0.13
N PHE A 62 0.53 -1.64 0.94
CA PHE A 62 -0.23 -1.03 2.01
C PHE A 62 0.70 -0.64 3.15
N VAL A 63 0.71 0.65 3.46
CA VAL A 63 1.53 1.25 4.52
C VAL A 63 0.61 1.62 5.67
N TYR A 64 0.89 1.04 6.84
CA TYR A 64 0.17 1.32 8.07
C TYR A 64 0.98 2.27 8.94
N PRO A 65 0.33 3.19 9.67
CA PRO A 65 1.03 4.02 10.64
C PRO A 65 1.41 3.18 11.87
N ARG A 66 2.41 3.63 12.61
CA ARG A 66 2.97 2.97 13.81
C ARG A 66 1.90 2.43 14.78
N GLU A 67 0.84 3.19 15.03
CA GLU A 67 -0.23 2.83 15.97
C GLU A 67 -1.02 1.60 15.52
N SER A 68 -1.00 1.30 14.22
CA SER A 68 -1.63 0.13 13.62
C SER A 68 -0.67 -1.06 13.44
N ALA A 69 0.51 -1.04 14.08
CA ALA A 69 1.48 -2.13 14.03
C ALA A 69 0.87 -3.50 14.33
N ARG A 70 -0.06 -3.57 15.30
CA ARG A 70 -0.78 -4.81 15.65
C ARG A 70 -1.62 -5.41 14.52
N HIS A 71 -1.95 -4.63 13.48
CA HIS A 71 -2.71 -5.10 12.31
C HIS A 71 -1.79 -5.63 11.20
N VAL A 72 -0.49 -5.32 11.25
CA VAL A 72 0.50 -5.73 10.24
C VAL A 72 1.41 -6.81 10.78
N MET A 73 1.77 -6.73 12.06
CA MET A 73 2.70 -7.62 12.75
C MET A 73 2.00 -8.77 13.48
N ASP A 74 0.69 -8.91 13.38
CA ASP A 74 0.02 -10.10 13.92
C ASP A 74 0.44 -11.35 13.14
N PRO A 75 0.45 -12.55 13.77
CA PRO A 75 0.91 -13.77 13.13
C PRO A 75 0.23 -14.09 11.79
N ILE A 76 -1.04 -13.74 11.63
CA ILE A 76 -1.81 -14.02 10.40
C ILE A 76 -1.35 -13.08 9.29
N SER A 77 -1.19 -11.78 9.57
CA SER A 77 -0.67 -10.80 8.61
C SER A 77 0.77 -11.12 8.20
N VAL A 78 1.62 -11.52 9.14
CA VAL A 78 3.00 -11.96 8.85
C VAL A 78 3.00 -13.20 7.96
N ALA A 79 2.21 -14.22 8.30
CA ALA A 79 2.09 -15.43 7.46
C ALA A 79 1.55 -15.09 6.07
N SER A 80 0.52 -14.24 5.99
CA SER A 80 -0.08 -13.82 4.72
C SER A 80 0.90 -13.10 3.83
N ALA A 81 1.70 -12.16 4.37
CA ALA A 81 2.71 -11.44 3.60
C ALA A 81 3.93 -12.29 3.20
N ARG A 82 4.19 -13.39 3.93
CA ARG A 82 5.22 -14.37 3.54
C ARG A 82 4.74 -15.28 2.43
N LEU A 83 3.50 -15.75 2.53
CA LEU A 83 2.87 -16.65 1.55
C LEU A 83 2.48 -15.91 0.27
N ARG A 84 2.06 -14.66 0.39
CA ARG A 84 1.62 -13.82 -0.72
C ARG A 84 2.62 -12.67 -0.86
N HIS A 85 3.32 -12.65 -1.98
CA HIS A 85 4.31 -11.61 -2.27
C HIS A 85 3.63 -10.28 -2.66
N HIS A 86 2.45 -10.34 -3.28
CA HIS A 86 1.65 -9.18 -3.62
C HIS A 86 0.20 -9.31 -3.11
N PRO A 87 -0.37 -8.22 -2.56
CA PRO A 87 0.24 -6.91 -2.27
C PRO A 87 1.19 -6.95 -1.05
N ARG A 88 2.13 -6.00 -0.99
CA ARG A 88 3.09 -5.86 0.12
C ARG A 88 2.43 -5.18 1.31
N LEU A 89 2.79 -5.62 2.51
CA LEU A 89 2.43 -4.95 3.77
C LEU A 89 3.65 -4.26 4.34
N LEU A 90 3.49 -3.02 4.78
CA LEU A 90 4.54 -2.18 5.32
C LEU A 90 4.02 -1.43 6.56
N LEU A 91 4.91 -1.17 7.50
CA LEU A 91 4.67 -0.35 8.68
C LEU A 91 5.58 0.88 8.63
N ASP A 92 4.97 2.06 8.69
CA ASP A 92 5.65 3.33 8.93
C ASP A 92 5.88 3.50 10.44
N ALA A 93 6.99 2.93 10.92
CA ALA A 93 7.34 2.92 12.34
C ALA A 93 7.75 4.29 12.88
N ASP A 94 8.30 5.13 12.01
CA ASP A 94 8.81 6.47 12.34
C ASP A 94 7.77 7.56 12.09
N GLY A 95 6.68 7.26 11.38
CA GLY A 95 5.59 8.20 11.09
C GLY A 95 5.93 9.24 10.04
N CYS A 96 7.04 9.05 9.33
CA CYS A 96 7.56 10.01 8.35
C CYS A 96 6.85 9.85 7.00
N CYS A 97 6.47 8.63 6.63
CA CYS A 97 5.94 8.30 5.31
C CYS A 97 4.67 9.11 4.99
N PHE A 98 3.82 9.33 5.99
CA PHE A 98 2.71 10.29 5.91
C PHE A 98 2.91 11.43 6.91
N ALA A 99 3.60 12.51 6.51
CA ALA A 99 3.91 13.65 7.39
C ALA A 99 2.70 14.31 8.10
N GLN A 100 1.47 14.14 7.59
CA GLN A 100 0.23 14.62 8.22
C GLN A 100 -0.62 13.49 8.82
N GLY A 101 -0.09 12.27 8.88
CA GLY A 101 -0.83 11.05 9.11
C GLY A 101 -1.84 10.75 8.01
N VAL A 102 -2.53 9.62 8.16
CA VAL A 102 -3.70 9.25 7.36
C VAL A 102 -4.93 9.35 8.25
N PRO A 103 -5.98 10.08 7.84
CA PRO A 103 -7.22 10.18 8.61
C PRO A 103 -7.80 8.81 8.95
N PRO A 104 -8.49 8.64 10.09
CA PRO A 104 -9.12 7.38 10.43
C PRO A 104 -10.11 6.92 9.36
N ARG A 105 -10.14 5.61 9.06
CA ARG A 105 -11.03 4.99 8.05
C ARG A 105 -10.91 5.59 6.65
N VAL A 106 -9.75 6.15 6.32
CA VAL A 106 -9.45 6.65 4.97
C VAL A 106 -8.26 5.87 4.42
N LEU A 107 -8.32 5.56 3.12
CA LEU A 107 -7.15 5.14 2.36
C LEU A 107 -6.58 6.34 1.62
N ARG A 108 -5.30 6.64 1.82
CA ARG A 108 -4.59 7.64 1.01
C ARG A 108 -3.77 6.92 -0.04
N VAL A 109 -4.21 7.00 -1.29
CA VAL A 109 -3.59 6.29 -2.42
C VAL A 109 -2.67 7.23 -3.17
N VAL A 110 -1.46 6.76 -3.48
CA VAL A 110 -0.48 7.46 -4.31
C VAL A 110 0.09 6.47 -5.32
N TYR A 111 0.06 6.83 -6.59
CA TYR A 111 0.77 6.09 -7.64
C TYR A 111 2.08 6.80 -7.97
N LEU A 112 3.16 6.05 -7.86
CA LEU A 112 4.53 6.47 -8.16
C LEU A 112 5.00 5.79 -9.44
N SER A 113 5.68 6.55 -10.31
CA SER A 113 6.39 5.98 -11.45
C SER A 113 7.59 5.14 -11.00
N GLY A 114 8.22 4.41 -11.94
CA GLY A 114 9.48 3.70 -11.67
C GLY A 114 10.62 4.61 -11.19
N ALA A 115 10.55 5.91 -11.48
CA ALA A 115 11.49 6.93 -11.00
C ALA A 115 11.05 7.58 -9.67
N MET A 116 10.09 6.98 -8.94
CA MET A 116 9.51 7.50 -7.70
C MET A 116 8.82 8.86 -7.81
N GLN A 117 8.45 9.26 -9.02
CA GLN A 117 7.70 10.50 -9.20
C GLN A 117 6.22 10.24 -8.99
N ARG A 118 5.56 11.09 -8.21
CA ARG A 118 4.11 11.01 -7.99
C ARG A 118 3.37 11.32 -9.28
N LEU A 119 2.62 10.34 -9.77
CA LEU A 119 1.78 10.45 -10.95
C LEU A 119 0.35 10.87 -10.58
N VAL A 120 -0.24 10.22 -9.59
CA VAL A 120 -1.58 10.55 -9.10
C VAL A 120 -1.69 10.26 -7.60
N GLY A 121 -2.60 10.93 -6.92
CA GLY A 121 -3.00 10.51 -5.58
C GLY A 121 -4.33 11.09 -5.16
N PHE A 122 -5.06 10.33 -4.36
CA PHE A 122 -6.42 10.63 -3.93
C PHE A 122 -6.71 9.91 -2.61
N GLU A 123 -7.88 10.17 -2.04
CA GLU A 123 -8.34 9.56 -0.80
C GLU A 123 -9.63 8.78 -1.03
N ILE A 124 -9.81 7.67 -0.32
CA ILE A 124 -11.02 6.84 -0.36
C ILE A 124 -11.55 6.74 1.07
N ASP A 125 -12.82 7.07 1.26
CA ASP A 125 -13.50 6.86 2.54
C ASP A 125 -13.96 5.41 2.66
N MET A 126 -13.39 4.68 3.63
CA MET A 126 -13.74 3.27 3.86
C MET A 126 -15.12 3.08 4.49
N ARG A 127 -15.81 4.17 4.87
CA ARG A 127 -17.20 4.12 5.35
C ARG A 127 -18.18 4.00 4.18
N ASP A 128 -17.77 4.36 2.97
CA ASP A 128 -18.58 4.15 1.78
C ASP A 128 -18.65 2.65 1.47
N ALA A 129 -19.84 2.09 1.26
CA ALA A 129 -19.98 0.69 0.90
C ALA A 129 -19.29 0.33 -0.44
N ALA A 130 -19.07 1.32 -1.32
CA ALA A 130 -18.44 1.15 -2.62
C ALA A 130 -16.91 1.25 -2.60
N TRP A 131 -16.28 1.57 -1.44
CA TRP A 131 -14.85 1.88 -1.34
C TRP A 131 -13.95 0.82 -2.00
N GLU A 132 -14.31 -0.46 -1.82
CA GLU A 132 -13.54 -1.58 -2.34
C GLU A 132 -13.58 -1.63 -3.86
N THR A 133 -14.77 -1.47 -4.45
CA THR A 133 -14.96 -1.47 -5.90
C THR A 133 -14.27 -0.28 -6.56
N GLU A 134 -14.38 0.91 -5.96
CA GLU A 134 -13.68 2.11 -6.44
C GLU A 134 -12.17 1.93 -6.42
N PHE A 135 -11.64 1.37 -5.33
CA PHE A 135 -10.21 1.14 -5.22
C PHE A 135 -9.71 0.11 -6.24
N GLN A 136 -10.45 -0.99 -6.44
CA GLN A 136 -10.11 -1.99 -7.46
C GLN A 136 -10.15 -1.40 -8.88
N ALA A 137 -11.14 -0.57 -9.19
CA ALA A 137 -11.25 0.11 -10.48
C ALA A 137 -10.03 1.01 -10.75
N PHE A 138 -9.60 1.78 -9.74
CA PHE A 138 -8.38 2.58 -9.82
C PHE A 138 -7.15 1.72 -10.11
N LEU A 139 -6.95 0.64 -9.34
CA LEU A 139 -5.81 -0.25 -9.52
C LEU A 139 -5.78 -0.86 -10.93
N MET A 140 -6.94 -1.21 -11.48
CA MET A 140 -7.03 -1.71 -12.85
C MET A 140 -6.72 -0.65 -13.91
N ALA A 141 -7.10 0.61 -13.67
CA ALA A 141 -6.76 1.73 -14.55
C ALA A 141 -5.25 2.02 -14.57
N CYS A 142 -4.54 1.85 -13.44
CA CYS A 142 -3.08 2.01 -13.38
C CYS A 142 -2.32 1.07 -14.34
N ARG A 143 -2.88 -0.10 -14.66
CA ARG A 143 -2.28 -1.05 -15.63
C ARG A 143 -2.29 -0.51 -17.06
N ILE A 144 -3.28 0.33 -17.38
CA ILE A 144 -3.58 0.80 -18.74
C ILE A 144 -2.82 2.09 -19.03
N ALA A 145 -2.45 2.87 -18.01
CA ALA A 145 -1.70 4.11 -18.18
C ALA A 145 -0.39 3.83 -18.95
N PRO A 146 -0.23 4.35 -20.18
CA PRO A 146 1.00 4.19 -20.92
C PRO A 146 2.11 4.92 -20.18
N SER A 147 3.30 4.32 -20.20
CA SER A 147 4.54 4.96 -19.78
C SER A 147 4.70 6.23 -20.60
N HIS A 148 4.42 7.39 -20.00
CA HIS A 148 4.71 8.69 -20.61
C HIS A 148 6.19 9.02 -20.45
#